data_AF-A0A0M1VT73-F1
#
_entry.id   AF-A0A0M1VT73-F1
#
_cell.length_a   1.000
_cell.length_b   1.000
_cell.length_c   1.000
_cell.angle_alpha   90.00
_cell.angle_beta   90.00
_cell.angle_gamma   90.00
#
_symmetry.space_group_name_H-M   'P 1'
#
loop_
_entity.id
_entity.type
_entity.pdbx_description
1 polymer ?
#
loop_
_entity_poly.entity_id
_entity_poly.type
_entity_poly.pdbx_seq_one_letter_code
_entity_poly.pdbx_strand_id
1 'polypeptide(L)'
;MQNLINWNDFQYKNSGKETIAFEKMTYFLFCNELKIKIGIFRNKNQKGIETDPVKKNEKYYGFQSKYYTNSIKENKNDIIDSIKIAKQRNANLNIMYIYINLEFSESSKVGKKIQNIKMRLN
;
A
#
# COMPACT_ATOMS: atom_id res chain seq x y z
N MET A 1 -9.35 11.18 20.96
CA MET A 1 -8.82 11.71 19.69
C MET A 1 -8.19 10.57 18.93
N GLN A 2 -8.53 10.39 17.66
CA GLN A 2 -7.83 9.44 16.80
C GLN A 2 -6.45 10.06 16.55
N ASN A 3 -5.39 9.51 17.15
CA ASN A 3 -4.04 10.01 16.94
C ASN A 3 -3.65 9.71 15.48
N LEU A 4 -3.82 10.71 14.61
CA LEU A 4 -3.25 10.70 13.27
C LEU A 4 -1.73 10.59 13.38
N ILE A 5 -1.11 9.82 12.49
CA ILE A 5 0.34 9.67 12.47
C ILE A 5 0.96 11.03 12.11
N ASN A 6 1.84 11.54 12.98
CA ASN A 6 2.70 12.66 12.64
C ASN A 6 3.86 12.16 11.76
N TRP A 7 3.82 12.48 10.47
CA TRP A 7 4.85 12.03 9.53
C TRP A 7 6.21 12.66 9.78
N ASN A 8 6.30 13.85 10.37
CA ASN A 8 7.58 14.46 10.75
C ASN A 8 8.25 13.67 11.87
N ASP A 9 7.49 13.27 12.90
CA ASP A 9 8.00 12.41 13.98
C ASP A 9 8.39 11.03 13.44
N PHE A 10 7.62 10.51 12.47
CA PHE A 10 7.96 9.26 11.80
C PHE A 10 9.29 9.37 11.05
N GLN A 11 9.53 10.45 10.31
CA GLN A 11 10.81 10.69 9.64
C GLN A 11 11.96 10.77 10.63
N TYR A 12 11.81 11.61 11.66
CA TYR A 12 12.83 11.81 12.68
C TYR A 12 13.24 10.48 13.34
N LYS A 13 12.26 9.67 13.76
CA LYS A 13 12.49 8.37 14.43
C LYS A 13 13.14 7.32 13.53
N ASN A 14 12.95 7.40 12.22
CA ASN A 14 13.46 6.39 11.29
C ASN A 14 14.74 6.83 10.57
N SER A 15 15.14 8.10 10.66
CA SER A 15 16.47 8.61 10.32
C SER A 15 17.04 8.10 8.99
N GLY A 16 16.30 8.30 7.89
CA GLY A 16 16.67 7.83 6.55
C GLY A 16 16.22 6.40 6.21
N LYS A 17 15.53 5.71 7.13
CA LYS A 17 14.97 4.35 6.94
C LYS A 17 13.44 4.36 6.86
N GLU A 18 12.84 5.49 6.50
CA GLU A 18 11.40 5.72 6.50
C GLU A 18 10.66 4.74 5.61
N THR A 19 11.18 4.49 4.40
CA THR A 19 10.58 3.53 3.46
C THR A 19 10.50 2.12 4.06
N ILE A 20 11.59 1.64 4.64
CA ILE A 20 11.66 0.30 5.28
C ILE A 20 10.74 0.24 6.50
N ALA A 21 10.70 1.31 7.30
CA ALA A 21 9.82 1.39 8.44
C ALA A 21 8.34 1.39 8.02
N PHE A 22 8.01 2.10 6.95
CA PHE A 22 6.67 2.20 6.40
C PHE A 22 6.23 0.85 5.81
N GLU A 23 7.10 0.16 5.05
CA GLU A 23 6.88 -1.21 4.57
C GLU A 23 6.59 -2.22 5.70
N LYS A 24 7.31 -2.11 6.84
CA LYS A 24 7.03 -2.96 8.00
C LYS A 24 5.67 -2.63 8.61
N MET A 25 5.35 -1.34 8.77
CA MET A 25 4.07 -0.89 9.32
C MET A 25 2.90 -1.36 8.44
N THR A 26 2.98 -1.16 7.14
CA THR A 26 1.92 -1.53 6.18
C THR A 26 1.76 -3.03 6.03
N TYR A 27 2.84 -3.81 6.16
CA TYR A 27 2.77 -5.27 6.26
C TYR A 27 1.90 -5.74 7.44
N PHE A 28 2.07 -5.14 8.63
CA PHE A 28 1.25 -5.49 9.79
C PHE A 28 -0.20 -5.03 9.61
N LEU A 29 -0.44 -3.86 9.02
CA LEU A 29 -1.78 -3.40 8.66
C LEU A 29 -2.48 -4.37 7.71
N PHE A 30 -1.80 -4.80 6.64
CA PHE A 30 -2.32 -5.76 5.68
C PHE A 30 -2.64 -7.11 6.33
N CYS A 31 -1.75 -7.62 7.18
CA CYS A 31 -2.01 -8.85 7.94
C CYS A 31 -3.27 -8.69 8.81
N ASN A 32 -3.40 -7.56 9.52
CA ASN A 32 -4.55 -7.28 10.37
C ASN A 32 -5.87 -7.20 9.57
N GLU A 33 -5.87 -6.49 8.44
CA GLU A 33 -7.04 -6.37 7.55
C GLU A 33 -7.54 -7.73 7.05
N LEU A 34 -6.60 -8.64 6.75
CA LEU A 34 -6.91 -10.00 6.32
C LEU A 34 -7.05 -11.00 7.47
N LYS A 35 -6.90 -10.57 8.72
CA LYS A 35 -6.92 -11.42 9.93
C LYS A 35 -5.87 -12.55 9.90
N ILE A 36 -4.70 -12.27 9.33
CA ILE A 36 -3.56 -13.20 9.23
C ILE A 36 -2.74 -13.10 10.52
N LYS A 37 -2.68 -14.19 11.29
CA LYS A 37 -2.02 -14.21 12.61
C LYS A 37 -0.54 -14.58 12.58
N ILE A 38 -0.11 -15.35 11.58
CA ILE A 38 1.23 -15.93 11.51
C ILE A 38 2.20 -15.15 10.59
N GLY A 39 1.73 -14.07 9.97
CA GLY A 39 2.47 -13.35 8.94
C GLY A 39 2.38 -13.99 7.55
N ILE A 40 3.08 -13.39 6.59
CA ILE A 40 3.13 -13.79 5.19
C ILE A 40 4.59 -13.89 4.80
N PHE A 41 4.93 -14.93 4.04
CA PHE A 41 6.27 -15.11 3.53
C PHE A 41 6.68 -13.96 2.59
N ARG A 42 7.92 -13.50 2.73
CA ARG A 42 8.52 -12.43 1.92
C ARG A 42 9.55 -13.05 0.99
N ASN A 43 9.33 -12.98 -0.31
CA ASN A 43 10.33 -13.37 -1.30
C ASN A 43 10.85 -12.12 -2.02
N LYS A 44 12.16 -11.86 -1.93
CA LYS A 44 12.82 -10.68 -2.55
C LYS A 44 12.62 -10.57 -4.06
N ASN A 45 12.23 -11.67 -4.73
CA ASN A 45 12.08 -11.72 -6.19
C ASN A 45 10.69 -11.24 -6.68
N GLN A 46 9.79 -10.83 -5.79
CA GLN A 46 8.43 -10.42 -6.15
C GLN A 46 8.38 -8.97 -6.58
N LYS A 47 8.69 -8.73 -7.85
CA LYS A 47 8.52 -7.39 -8.40
C LYS A 47 7.01 -7.05 -8.45
N GLY A 48 6.60 -5.99 -7.78
CA GLY A 48 5.25 -5.44 -7.86
C GLY A 48 4.31 -5.74 -6.69
N ILE A 49 4.72 -6.51 -5.68
CA ILE A 49 4.03 -6.67 -4.39
C ILE A 49 5.08 -6.99 -3.30
N GLU A 50 4.80 -6.69 -2.04
CA GLU A 50 5.79 -6.86 -0.95
C GLU A 50 5.91 -8.31 -0.43
N THR A 51 4.88 -9.13 -0.66
CA THR A 51 4.76 -10.50 -0.12
C THR A 51 4.06 -11.42 -1.11
N ASP A 52 4.09 -12.74 -0.84
CA ASP A 52 3.25 -13.70 -1.56
C ASP A 52 1.77 -13.27 -1.53
N PRO A 53 1.01 -13.43 -2.63
CA PRO A 53 -0.42 -13.21 -2.62
C PRO A 53 -1.11 -14.14 -1.62
N VAL A 54 -2.04 -13.60 -0.83
CA VAL A 54 -2.79 -14.35 0.16
C VAL A 54 -4.14 -14.77 -0.42
N LYS A 55 -4.43 -16.06 -0.41
CA LYS A 55 -5.75 -16.58 -0.81
C LYS A 55 -6.74 -16.49 0.37
N LYS A 56 -7.88 -15.83 0.15
CA LYS A 56 -8.99 -15.76 1.11
C LYS A 56 -10.32 -15.69 0.36
N ASN A 57 -11.28 -16.54 0.71
CA ASN A 57 -12.60 -16.61 0.05
C ASN A 57 -12.46 -16.61 -1.49
N GLU A 58 -11.60 -17.50 -2.01
CA GLU A 58 -11.33 -17.69 -3.45
C GLU A 58 -10.68 -16.51 -4.18
N LYS A 59 -10.31 -15.45 -3.48
CA LYS A 59 -9.59 -14.30 -4.04
C LYS A 59 -8.17 -14.25 -3.54
N TYR A 60 -7.25 -13.86 -4.41
CA TYR A 60 -5.89 -13.52 -4.06
C TYR A 60 -5.77 -12.03 -3.78
N TYR A 61 -5.14 -11.74 -2.65
CA TYR A 61 -4.89 -10.41 -2.13
C TYR A 61 -3.40 -10.15 -2.07
N GLY A 62 -2.99 -8.92 -2.33
CA GLY A 62 -1.60 -8.48 -2.21
C GLY A 62 -1.57 -7.01 -1.87
N PHE A 63 -0.40 -6.50 -1.54
CA PHE A 63 -0.23 -5.09 -1.23
C PHE A 63 1.09 -4.53 -1.74
N GLN A 64 1.10 -3.21 -1.87
CA GLN A 64 2.29 -2.40 -2.02
C GLN A 64 2.32 -1.32 -0.94
N SER A 65 3.55 -0.91 -0.62
CA SER A 65 3.84 0.14 0.33
C SER A 65 4.63 1.24 -0.36
N LYS A 66 4.14 2.48 -0.33
CA LYS A 66 4.83 3.62 -0.95
C LYS A 66 4.88 4.79 0.03
N TYR A 67 6.10 5.18 0.40
CA TYR A 67 6.36 6.33 1.26
C TYR A 67 6.87 7.49 0.42
N TYR A 68 6.19 8.63 0.50
CA TYR A 68 6.48 9.83 -0.28
C TYR A 68 6.74 11.02 0.65
N THR A 69 7.71 11.85 0.28
CA THR A 69 8.08 13.09 1.00
C THR A 69 7.63 14.35 0.27
N ASN A 70 7.18 14.23 -0.98
CA ASN A 70 6.62 15.27 -1.83
C ASN A 70 5.14 14.99 -2.16
N SER A 71 4.50 15.78 -3.02
CA SER A 71 3.04 15.69 -3.19
C SER A 71 2.56 14.42 -3.91
N ILE A 72 1.29 14.01 -3.70
CA ILE A 72 0.66 12.93 -4.48
C ILE A 72 0.67 13.25 -5.98
N LYS A 73 0.54 14.52 -6.37
CA LYS A 73 0.53 14.94 -7.78
C LYS A 73 1.84 14.56 -8.47
N GLU A 74 2.96 14.76 -7.80
CA GLU A 74 4.29 14.41 -8.31
C GLU A 74 4.48 12.89 -8.39
N ASN A 75 3.89 12.13 -7.47
CA ASN A 75 4.01 10.68 -7.41
C ASN A 75 2.92 9.92 -8.18
N LYS A 76 2.01 10.62 -8.84
CA LYS A 76 0.86 10.01 -9.55
C LYS A 76 1.30 8.92 -10.54
N ASN A 77 2.35 9.19 -11.32
CA ASN A 77 2.83 8.24 -12.32
C ASN A 77 3.46 7.00 -11.65
N ASP A 78 4.23 7.18 -10.57
CA ASP A 78 4.79 6.06 -9.81
C ASP A 78 3.69 5.15 -9.23
N ILE A 79 2.62 5.72 -8.66
CA ILE A 79 1.47 4.95 -8.16
C ILE A 79 0.78 4.21 -9.32
N ILE A 80 0.56 4.86 -10.47
CA ILE A 80 -0.07 4.23 -11.63
C ILE A 80 0.79 3.07 -12.16
N ASP A 81 2.08 3.28 -12.29
CA ASP A 81 2.99 2.26 -12.81
C ASP A 81 3.14 1.10 -11.83
N SER A 82 3.09 1.36 -10.54
CA SER A 82 3.13 0.31 -9.51
C SER A 82 1.89 -0.61 -9.58
N ILE A 83 0.71 -0.06 -9.89
CA ILE A 83 -0.53 -0.82 -10.17
C ILE A 83 -0.38 -1.65 -11.44
N LYS A 84 0.12 -1.05 -12.53
CA LYS A 84 0.32 -1.76 -13.81
C LYS A 84 1.27 -2.95 -13.63
N ILE A 85 2.38 -2.75 -12.94
CA ILE A 85 3.37 -3.81 -12.67
C ILE A 85 2.74 -4.92 -11.84
N ALA A 86 1.96 -4.58 -10.80
CA ALA A 86 1.30 -5.58 -9.97
C ALA A 86 0.32 -6.43 -10.79
N LYS A 87 -0.50 -5.78 -11.65
CA LYS A 87 -1.43 -6.48 -12.56
C LYS A 87 -0.69 -7.36 -13.56
N GLN A 88 0.40 -6.87 -14.15
CA GLN A 88 1.18 -7.60 -15.15
C GLN A 88 1.87 -8.84 -14.57
N ARG A 89 2.45 -8.72 -13.37
CA ARG A 89 3.26 -9.79 -12.77
C ARG A 89 2.48 -10.78 -11.93
N ASN A 90 1.26 -10.43 -11.54
CA ASN A 90 0.42 -11.27 -10.69
C ASN A 90 -0.96 -11.44 -11.34
N ALA A 91 -1.03 -12.20 -12.42
CA ALA A 91 -2.28 -12.42 -13.17
C ALA A 91 -3.41 -13.00 -12.31
N ASN A 92 -3.07 -13.73 -11.25
CA ASN A 92 -4.03 -14.32 -10.32
C ASN A 92 -4.51 -13.33 -9.23
N LEU A 93 -3.91 -12.14 -9.13
CA LEU A 93 -4.22 -11.16 -8.09
C LEU A 93 -5.57 -10.50 -8.36
N ASN A 94 -6.54 -10.69 -7.46
CA ASN A 94 -7.88 -10.12 -7.60
C ASN A 94 -8.00 -8.76 -6.91
N ILE A 95 -7.32 -8.58 -5.79
CA ILE A 95 -7.41 -7.37 -4.96
C ILE A 95 -6.01 -6.92 -4.56
N MET A 96 -5.73 -5.64 -4.79
CA MET A 96 -4.47 -5.01 -4.41
C MET A 96 -4.74 -3.85 -3.45
N TYR A 97 -4.04 -3.87 -2.32
CA TYR A 97 -3.97 -2.76 -1.39
C TYR A 97 -2.76 -1.89 -1.71
N ILE A 98 -2.96 -0.57 -1.71
CA ILE A 98 -1.85 0.38 -1.83
C ILE A 98 -1.90 1.27 -0.61
N TYR A 99 -0.86 1.16 0.22
CA TYR A 99 -0.68 2.02 1.37
C TYR A 99 0.24 3.18 0.99
N ILE A 100 -0.24 4.39 1.22
CA ILE A 100 0.53 5.63 1.07
C ILE A 100 0.41 6.45 2.34
N ASN A 101 1.46 7.21 2.69
CA ASN A 101 1.47 8.09 3.86
C ASN A 101 0.74 9.43 3.60
N LEU A 102 0.45 9.76 2.35
CA LEU A 102 -0.19 11.02 1.97
C LEU A 102 -1.69 10.87 1.82
N GLU A 103 -2.43 11.90 2.20
CA GLU A 103 -3.87 11.96 1.97
C GLU A 103 -4.17 12.38 0.53
N PHE A 104 -5.13 11.70 -0.11
CA PHE A 104 -5.69 12.18 -1.36
C PHE A 104 -6.42 13.49 -1.11
N SER A 105 -6.00 14.55 -1.79
CA SER A 105 -6.81 15.76 -1.90
C SER A 105 -8.15 15.40 -2.55
N GLU A 106 -9.25 15.97 -2.05
CA GLU A 106 -10.55 15.82 -2.71
C GLU A 106 -10.43 16.22 -4.19
N SER A 107 -10.98 15.39 -5.07
CA SER A 107 -11.07 15.77 -6.48
C SER A 107 -11.96 17.00 -6.60
N SER A 108 -11.54 18.00 -7.35
CA SER A 108 -12.40 19.13 -7.77
C SER A 108 -13.62 18.69 -8.60
N LYS A 109 -13.68 17.40 -8.97
CA LYS A 109 -14.87 16.74 -9.50
C LYS A 109 -15.70 16.17 -8.34
N VAL A 110 -16.90 16.69 -8.16
CA VAL A 110 -17.89 16.17 -7.20
C VAL A 110 -18.09 14.67 -7.43
N GLY A 111 -17.83 13.84 -6.40
CA GLY A 111 -18.38 12.47 -6.37
C GLY A 111 -17.51 11.30 -5.90
N LYS A 112 -16.22 11.41 -5.56
CA LYS A 112 -15.47 10.27 -4.99
C LYS A 112 -14.51 10.70 -3.87
N LYS A 113 -14.95 10.54 -2.62
CA LYS A 113 -14.09 10.59 -1.43
C LYS A 113 -13.29 9.29 -1.37
N ILE A 114 -11.98 9.37 -1.52
CA ILE A 114 -11.08 8.22 -1.52
C ILE A 114 -10.25 8.27 -0.24
N GLN A 115 -10.80 7.74 0.85
CA GLN A 115 -10.01 7.39 2.03
C GLN A 115 -9.85 5.87 2.03
N ASN A 116 -8.59 5.41 1.99
CA ASN A 116 -8.16 4.01 1.83
C ASN A 116 -8.47 3.40 0.44
N ILE A 117 -7.47 3.42 -0.47
CA ILE A 117 -7.62 2.82 -1.81
C ILE A 117 -7.55 1.30 -1.71
N LYS A 118 -8.72 0.66 -1.72
CA LYS A 118 -8.86 -0.75 -2.10
C LYS A 118 -9.20 -0.80 -3.58
N MET A 119 -8.26 -1.25 -4.41
CA MET A 119 -8.53 -1.45 -5.84
C MET A 119 -8.84 -2.90 -6.13
N ARG A 120 -9.95 -3.11 -6.83
CA ARG A 120 -10.30 -4.40 -7.41
C ARG A 120 -9.68 -4.46 -8.79
N LEU A 121 -8.83 -5.46 -9.02
CA LEU A 121 -8.29 -5.75 -10.33
C LEU A 121 -9.33 -6.64 -11.01
N ASN A 122 -10.05 -6.05 -11.98
CA ASN A 122 -10.89 -6.80 -12.92
C ASN A 122 -10.03 -7.32 -14.07
#